data_AF-A0A350LJS2-F1
#
_entry.id   AF-A0A350LJS2-F1
#
_cell.length_a   1.000
_cell.length_b   1.000
_cell.length_c   1.000
_cell.angle_alpha   90.00
_cell.angle_beta   90.00
_cell.angle_gamma   90.00
#
_symmetry.space_group_name_H-M   'P 1'
#
loop_
_entity.id
_entity.type
_entity.pdbx_description
1 polymer ?
#
loop_
_entity_poly.entity_id
_entity_poly.type
_entity_poly.pdbx_seq_one_letter_code
_entity_poly.pdbx_strand_id
1 'polypeptide(L)'
;LSIWPIFGTANQLLAAMALLAIAVWLRSEKRDAVMVILPMIFMFIVTFVALAQVGYAAFMTGKILIGSMSVVLFLLAIALVFQSFDTFKHLK
;
A
#
# COMPACT_ATOMS: atom_id res chain seq x y z
N LEU A 1 -4.34 -6.11 23.41
CA LEU A 1 -3.11 -6.21 22.60
C LEU A 1 -3.46 -6.55 21.13
N SER A 2 -4.01 -5.61 20.35
CA SER A 2 -4.46 -5.90 18.96
C SER A 2 -4.27 -4.74 17.98
N ILE A 3 -3.52 -3.71 18.36
CA ILE A 3 -3.20 -2.58 17.48
C ILE A 3 -2.01 -2.88 16.55
N TRP A 4 -1.16 -3.84 16.95
CA TRP A 4 0.07 -4.16 16.23
C TRP A 4 -0.14 -4.56 14.76
N PRO A 5 -1.15 -5.37 14.41
CA PRO A 5 -1.40 -5.73 13.01
C PRO A 5 -1.72 -4.51 12.13
N ILE A 6 -2.47 -3.52 12.65
CA ILE A 6 -2.81 -2.33 11.87
C ILE A 6 -1.60 -1.41 11.67
N PHE A 7 -0.71 -1.32 12.66
CA PHE A 7 0.60 -0.65 12.51
C PHE A 7 1.45 -1.33 11.45
N GLY A 8 1.47 -2.67 11.42
CA GLY A 8 2.15 -3.44 10.37
C GLY A 8 1.65 -3.08 8.97
N THR A 9 0.31 -3.05 8.77
CA THR A 9 -0.28 -2.69 7.47
C THR A 9 -0.03 -1.23 7.07
N ALA A 10 -0.03 -0.29 8.03
CA ALA A 10 0.28 1.11 7.76
C ALA A 10 1.74 1.28 7.28
N ASN A 11 2.67 0.53 7.86
CA ASN A 11 4.08 0.57 7.45
C ASN A 11 4.28 -0.04 6.05
N GLN A 12 3.53 -1.07 5.70
CA GLN A 12 3.55 -1.64 4.34
C GLN A 12 3.03 -0.63 3.31
N LEU A 13 1.98 0.14 3.65
CA LEU A 13 1.49 1.22 2.81
C LEU A 13 2.54 2.32 2.61
N LEU A 14 3.22 2.73 3.69
CA LEU A 14 4.31 3.72 3.63
C LEU A 14 5.49 3.21 2.77
N ALA A 15 5.85 1.94 2.90
CA ALA A 15 6.86 1.31 2.07
C ALA A 15 6.46 1.31 0.58
N ALA A 16 5.20 1.01 0.26
CA ALA A 16 4.68 1.08 -1.10
C ALA A 16 4.75 2.51 -1.68
N MET A 17 4.43 3.54 -0.89
CA MET A 17 4.59 4.94 -1.28
C MET A 17 6.05 5.31 -1.58
N ALA A 18 6.98 4.90 -0.71
CA ALA A 18 8.40 5.18 -0.90
C ALA A 18 8.96 4.49 -2.16
N LEU A 19 8.61 3.22 -2.38
CA LEU A 19 9.00 2.48 -3.58
C LEU A 19 8.44 3.12 -4.85
N LEU A 20 7.19 3.61 -4.82
CA LEU A 20 6.57 4.34 -5.93
C LEU A 20 7.33 5.63 -6.23
N ALA A 21 7.65 6.43 -5.21
CA ALA A 21 8.42 7.66 -5.39
C ALA A 21 9.80 7.39 -6.01
N ILE A 22 10.49 6.35 -5.56
CA ILE A 22 11.78 5.92 -6.11
C ILE A 22 11.61 5.42 -7.55
N ALA A 23 10.59 4.60 -7.84
CA ALA A 23 10.34 4.07 -9.18
C ALA A 23 10.05 5.19 -10.19
N VAL A 24 9.28 6.20 -9.79
CA VAL A 24 8.98 7.41 -10.57
C VAL A 24 10.25 8.22 -10.83
N TRP A 25 11.06 8.44 -9.80
CA TRP A 25 12.33 9.14 -9.94
C TRP A 25 13.30 8.42 -10.89
N LEU A 26 13.51 7.11 -10.73
CA LEU A 26 14.34 6.33 -11.67
C LEU A 26 13.82 6.40 -13.11
N ARG A 27 12.49 6.37 -13.29
CA ARG A 27 11.88 6.49 -14.62
C ARG A 27 12.15 7.86 -15.25
N SER A 28 12.08 8.94 -14.46
CA SER A 28 12.38 10.30 -14.93
C SER A 28 13.85 10.47 -15.34
N GLU A 29 14.77 9.76 -14.67
CA GLU A 29 16.20 9.70 -15.01
C GLU A 29 16.52 8.73 -16.16
N LYS A 30 15.50 8.17 -16.83
CA LYS A 30 15.63 7.17 -17.91
C LYS A 30 16.43 5.92 -17.51
N ARG A 31 16.46 5.59 -16.21
CA ARG A 31 17.12 4.40 -15.67
C ARG A 31 16.14 3.24 -15.50
N ASP A 32 16.66 2.02 -15.52
CA ASP A 32 15.86 0.82 -15.32
C ASP A 32 15.28 0.78 -13.91
N ALA A 33 13.98 1.06 -13.80
CA ALA A 33 13.22 1.00 -12.55
C ALA A 33 12.71 -0.42 -12.22
N VAL A 34 13.05 -1.44 -13.02
CA VAL A 34 12.52 -2.82 -12.88
C VAL A 34 12.84 -3.41 -11.51
N MET A 35 14.04 -3.15 -10.99
CA MET A 35 14.48 -3.61 -9.66
C MET A 35 13.63 -3.04 -8.51
N VAL A 36 12.95 -1.91 -8.72
CA VAL A 36 12.10 -1.24 -7.72
C VAL A 36 10.61 -1.52 -7.96
N ILE A 37 10.19 -1.59 -9.22
CA ILE A 37 8.80 -1.88 -9.61
C ILE A 37 8.39 -3.29 -9.15
N LEU A 38 9.28 -4.28 -9.27
CA LEU A 38 8.99 -5.65 -8.86
C LEU A 38 8.68 -5.77 -7.35
N PRO A 39 9.53 -5.30 -6.41
CA PRO A 39 9.20 -5.30 -4.99
C PRO A 39 8.01 -4.38 -4.66
N MET A 40 7.78 -3.30 -5.41
CA MET A 40 6.61 -2.42 -5.23
C MET A 40 5.30 -3.18 -5.47
N ILE A 41 5.19 -3.92 -6.58
CA ILE A 41 3.99 -4.72 -6.90
C ILE A 41 3.75 -5.78 -5.82
N PHE A 42 4.81 -6.49 -5.41
CA PHE A 42 4.71 -7.47 -4.32
C PHE A 42 4.24 -6.83 -3.01
N MET A 43 4.80 -5.68 -2.63
CA MET A 43 4.38 -4.93 -1.44
C MET A 43 2.90 -4.55 -1.50
N PHE A 44 2.40 -4.07 -2.65
CA PHE A 44 0.97 -3.75 -2.81
C PHE A 44 0.09 -4.98 -2.56
N ILE A 45 0.42 -6.13 -3.17
CA ILE A 45 -0.36 -7.37 -2.99
C ILE A 45 -0.39 -7.77 -1.51
N VAL A 46 0.77 -7.78 -0.84
CA VAL A 46 0.86 -8.12 0.58
C VAL A 46 0.05 -7.15 1.44
N THR A 47 0.10 -5.85 1.13
CA THR A 47 -0.65 -4.81 1.86
C THR A 47 -2.15 -5.01 1.73
N PHE A 48 -2.66 -5.33 0.53
CA PHE A 48 -4.08 -5.61 0.31
C PHE A 48 -4.57 -6.83 1.08
N VAL A 49 -3.81 -7.94 1.02
CA VAL A 49 -4.16 -9.16 1.77
C VAL A 49 -4.14 -8.89 3.27
N ALA A 50 -3.12 -8.20 3.77
CA ALA A 50 -2.99 -7.90 5.19
C ALA A 50 -4.12 -6.96 5.68
N LEU A 51 -4.46 -5.91 4.93
CA LEU A 51 -5.58 -5.02 5.28
C LEU A 51 -6.93 -5.76 5.27
N ALA A 52 -7.16 -6.65 4.30
CA ALA A 52 -8.38 -7.46 4.27
C ALA A 52 -8.48 -8.39 5.49
N GLN A 53 -7.37 -9.04 5.86
CA GLN A 53 -7.30 -9.92 7.02
C GLN A 53 -7.50 -9.16 8.34
N VAL A 54 -6.86 -7.99 8.49
CA VAL A 54 -6.99 -7.14 9.70
C VAL A 54 -8.40 -6.57 9.80
N GLY A 55 -8.98 -6.11 8.69
CA GLY A 55 -10.37 -5.64 8.65
C GLY A 55 -11.36 -6.74 9.05
N TYR A 56 -11.28 -7.91 8.42
CA TYR A 56 -12.15 -9.05 8.73
C TYR A 56 -12.04 -9.49 10.19
N ALA A 57 -10.81 -9.61 10.72
CA ALA A 57 -10.58 -9.95 12.12
C ALA A 57 -11.15 -8.89 13.07
N ALA A 58 -11.02 -7.60 12.74
CA ALA A 58 -11.53 -6.51 13.56
C ALA A 58 -13.06 -6.53 13.67
N PHE A 59 -13.77 -6.80 12.57
CA PHE A 59 -15.24 -6.96 12.57
C PHE A 59 -15.68 -8.17 13.40
N MET A 60 -15.00 -9.31 13.26
CA MET A 60 -15.32 -10.52 14.04
C MET A 60 -15.10 -10.37 15.54
N THR A 61 -14.18 -9.50 15.95
CA THR A 61 -13.89 -9.26 17.37
C THR A 61 -14.66 -8.07 17.96
N GLY A 62 -15.57 -7.44 17.19
CA GLY A 62 -16.32 -6.26 17.63
C GLY A 62 -15.48 -5.00 17.84
N LYS A 63 -14.24 -4.96 17.32
CA LYS A 63 -13.31 -3.83 17.48
C LYS A 63 -13.53 -2.79 16.39
N ILE A 64 -14.64 -2.06 16.48
CA ILE A 64 -15.12 -1.11 15.47
C ILE A 64 -14.05 -0.05 15.13
N LEU A 65 -13.27 0.43 16.10
CA LEU A 65 -12.21 1.41 15.85
C LEU A 65 -11.15 0.88 14.87
N ILE A 66 -10.62 -0.33 15.10
CA ILE A 66 -9.59 -0.93 14.24
C ILE A 66 -10.19 -1.27 12.88
N GLY A 67 -11.43 -1.78 12.83
CA GLY A 67 -12.13 -2.06 11.59
C GLY A 67 -12.30 -0.82 10.72
N SER A 68 -12.73 0.31 11.32
CA SER A 68 -12.88 1.58 10.60
C SER A 68 -11.55 2.12 10.07
N MET A 69 -10.47 2.04 10.85
CA MET A 69 -9.14 2.45 10.39
C MET A 69 -8.61 1.55 9.26
N SER A 70 -8.85 0.25 9.31
CA SER A 70 -8.48 -0.67 8.22
C SER A 70 -9.22 -0.34 6.92
N VAL A 71 -10.49 0.04 6.99
CA VAL A 71 -11.26 0.48 5.81
C VAL A 71 -10.65 1.76 5.22
N VAL A 72 -10.31 2.74 6.06
CA VAL A 72 -9.65 3.98 5.61
C VAL A 72 -8.31 3.67 4.92
N LEU A 73 -7.47 2.84 5.54
CA LEU A 73 -6.18 2.44 4.96
C LEU A 73 -6.35 1.64 3.66
N PHE A 74 -7.39 0.83 3.54
CA PHE A 74 -7.70 0.09 2.32
C PHE A 74 -8.10 1.02 1.17
N LEU A 75 -8.93 2.04 1.45
CA LEU A 75 -9.27 3.08 0.48
C LEU A 75 -8.03 3.88 0.05
N LEU A 76 -7.15 4.21 0.99
CA LEU A 76 -5.88 4.87 0.68
C LEU A 76 -4.96 4.00 -0.20
N ALA A 77 -4.89 2.69 0.06
CA ALA A 77 -4.13 1.75 -0.76
C ALA A 77 -4.64 1.72 -2.21
N ILE A 78 -5.97 1.72 -2.40
CA ILE A 78 -6.59 1.80 -3.72
C ILE A 78 -6.24 3.13 -4.40
N ALA A 79 -6.37 4.26 -3.69
CA ALA A 79 -6.02 5.58 -4.22
C ALA A 79 -4.55 5.65 -4.67
N LEU A 80 -3.65 5.01 -3.92
CA LEU A 80 -2.23 4.90 -4.26
C LEU A 80 -1.97 4.10 -5.53
N VAL A 81 -2.71 3.01 -5.75
CA VAL A 81 -2.63 2.24 -7.00
C VAL A 81 -3.05 3.11 -8.19
N PHE A 82 -4.14 3.89 -8.04
CA PHE A 82 -4.55 4.85 -9.06
C PHE A 82 -3.49 5.92 -9.32
N GLN A 83 -2.94 6.52 -8.26
CA GLN A 83 -1.86 7.52 -8.35
C GLN A 83 -0.63 6.94 -9.06
N SER A 84 -0.29 5.68 -8.77
CA SER A 84 0.81 4.96 -9.42
C SER A 84 0.59 4.90 -10.93
N PHE A 85 -0.56 4.39 -11.36
CA PHE A 85 -0.89 4.27 -12.77
C PHE A 85 -0.94 5.62 -13.48
N ASP A 86 -1.47 6.65 -12.83
CA ASP A 86 -1.51 8.00 -13.37
C ASP A 86 -0.11 8.59 -13.56
N THR A 87 0.74 8.46 -12.54
CA THR A 87 2.13 8.93 -12.59
C THR A 87 2.93 8.20 -13.67
N PHE A 88 2.75 6.88 -13.82
CA PHE A 88 3.39 6.12 -14.90
C PHE A 88 2.88 6.51 -16.30
N LYS A 89 1.64 6.99 -16.44
CA LYS A 89 1.14 7.54 -17.71
C LYS A 89 1.75 8.91 -18.01
N HIS A 90 1.92 9.76 -17.01
CA HIS A 90 2.55 11.08 -17.14
C HIS A 90 4.05 11.02 -17.44
N LEU A 91 4.72 9.90 -17.16
CA LEU A 91 6.13 9.65 -17.46
C LEU A 91 6.37 9.02 -18.85
N LYS A 92 5.33 8.80 -19.66
CA LYS A 92 5.48 8.46 -21.08
C LYS A 92 5.78 9.70 -21.91
#